data_AF-A0A936PG93-F1
#
_entry.id   AF-A0A936PG93-F1
#
_cell.length_a   1.000
_cell.length_b   1.000
_cell.length_c   1.000
_cell.angle_alpha   90.00
_cell.angle_beta   90.00
_cell.angle_gamma   90.00
#
_symmetry.space_group_name_H-M   'P 1'
#
loop_
_entity.id
_entity.type
_entity.pdbx_description
1 polymer ?
#
loop_
_entity_poly.entity_id
_entity_poly.type
_entity_poly.pdbx_seq_one_letter_code
_entity_poly.pdbx_strand_id
1 'polypeptide(L)'
;MVALKNQSESGIEVVPQVLSKSAGEIIWLAQVCEQLGFKELNWNLGCPYPQVANKKRGSGILLILKWWMKSLQRFYAVLTFRFR
;
A
#
# COMPACT_ATOMS: atom_id res chain seq x y z
N MET A 1 -14.60 -10.37 -1.35
CA MET A 1 -14.15 -9.18 -0.61
C MET A 1 -15.04 -8.02 -1.05
N VAL A 2 -15.76 -7.37 -0.12
CA VAL A 2 -16.78 -6.33 -0.41
C VAL A 2 -16.45 -5.07 0.40
N ALA A 3 -15.23 -4.54 0.25
CA ALA A 3 -14.80 -3.34 1.00
C ALA A 3 -14.53 -2.12 0.11
N LEU A 4 -14.18 -2.33 -1.16
CA LEU A 4 -13.90 -1.25 -2.12
C LEU A 4 -15.11 -1.12 -3.06
N LYS A 5 -16.06 -0.25 -2.70
CA LYS A 5 -17.27 0.00 -3.51
C LYS A 5 -17.33 1.41 -4.06
N ASN A 6 -16.97 2.40 -3.24
CA ASN A 6 -17.10 3.80 -3.60
C ASN A 6 -15.72 4.45 -3.68
N GLN A 7 -15.49 5.24 -4.73
CA GLN A 7 -14.29 6.08 -4.90
C GLN A 7 -14.38 7.40 -4.14
N SER A 8 -15.56 7.73 -3.61
CA SER A 8 -15.79 8.90 -2.77
C SER A 8 -16.80 8.60 -1.68
N GLU A 9 -16.69 9.34 -0.58
CA GLU A 9 -17.63 9.33 0.55
C GLU A 9 -17.94 10.78 0.89
N SER A 10 -19.23 11.14 0.97
CA SER A 10 -19.67 12.51 1.25
C SER A 10 -19.01 13.60 0.36
N GLY A 11 -18.76 13.29 -0.91
CA GLY A 11 -18.11 14.20 -1.87
C GLY A 11 -16.58 14.28 -1.78
N ILE A 12 -15.95 13.48 -0.90
CA ILE A 12 -14.51 13.44 -0.69
C ILE A 12 -13.94 12.18 -1.35
N GLU A 13 -12.92 12.33 -2.20
CA GLU A 13 -12.22 11.20 -2.82
C GLU A 13 -11.53 10.35 -1.74
N VAL A 14 -11.76 9.04 -1.78
CA VAL A 14 -11.17 8.11 -0.82
C VAL A 14 -9.91 7.47 -1.40
N VAL A 15 -8.87 7.37 -0.58
CA VAL A 15 -7.61 6.70 -0.92
C VAL A 15 -7.52 5.40 -0.12
N PRO A 16 -7.61 4.23 -0.76
CA PRO A 16 -7.43 2.96 -0.08
C PRO A 16 -6.05 2.89 0.60
N GLN A 17 -5.98 2.28 1.78
CA GLN A 17 -4.72 2.10 2.50
C GLN A 17 -4.39 0.62 2.66
N VAL A 18 -3.15 0.24 2.36
CA VAL A 18 -2.61 -1.10 2.54
C VAL A 18 -1.67 -1.19 3.74
N LEU A 19 -1.82 -2.25 4.53
CA LEU A 19 -0.90 -2.60 5.62
C LEU A 19 -0.33 -3.99 5.39
N SER A 20 0.60 -4.08 4.43
CA SER A 20 1.34 -5.31 4.12
C SER A 20 2.84 -5.05 4.01
N LYS A 21 3.59 -6.13 4.07
CA LYS A 21 5.04 -6.21 3.83
C LYS A 21 5.39 -7.05 2.60
N SER A 22 4.39 -7.65 1.96
CA SER A 22 4.55 -8.52 0.80
C SER A 22 4.43 -7.69 -0.47
N ALA A 23 5.47 -7.72 -1.32
CA ALA A 23 5.46 -7.05 -2.63
C ALA A 23 4.25 -7.49 -3.46
N GLY A 24 4.01 -8.81 -3.54
CA GLY A 24 2.94 -9.37 -4.37
C GLY A 24 1.55 -8.94 -3.91
N GLU A 25 1.31 -8.89 -2.60
CA GLU A 25 0.01 -8.44 -2.06
C GLU A 25 -0.23 -6.94 -2.35
N ILE A 26 0.81 -6.12 -2.23
CA ILE A 26 0.74 -4.69 -2.50
C ILE A 26 0.47 -4.43 -3.99
N ILE A 27 1.20 -5.13 -4.89
CA ILE A 27 1.00 -5.02 -6.34
C ILE A 27 -0.40 -5.49 -6.74
N TRP A 28 -0.83 -6.63 -6.22
CA TRP A 28 -2.17 -7.16 -6.49
C TRP A 28 -3.26 -6.17 -6.07
N LEU A 29 -3.14 -5.58 -4.87
CA LEU A 29 -4.11 -4.60 -4.40
C LEU A 29 -4.07 -3.31 -5.24
N ALA A 30 -2.89 -2.85 -5.65
CA ALA A 30 -2.77 -1.68 -6.53
C ALA A 30 -3.48 -1.91 -7.87
N GLN A 31 -3.32 -3.09 -8.48
CA GLN A 31 -4.02 -3.46 -9.71
C GLN A 31 -5.54 -3.54 -9.52
N VAL A 32 -6.01 -4.11 -8.40
CA VAL A 32 -7.44 -4.13 -8.07
C VAL A 32 -7.98 -2.70 -7.89
N CYS A 33 -7.25 -1.83 -7.19
CA CYS A 33 -7.62 -0.43 -7.00
C CYS A 33 -7.68 0.34 -8.33
N GLU A 34 -6.72 0.11 -9.22
CA GLU A 34 -6.72 0.70 -10.58
C GLU A 34 -7.92 0.23 -11.40
N GLN A 35 -8.24 -1.08 -11.40
CA GLN A 35 -9.42 -1.63 -12.08
C GLN A 35 -10.73 -1.07 -11.51
N LEU A 36 -10.77 -0.77 -10.21
CA LEU A 36 -11.90 -0.14 -9.55
C LEU A 36 -11.91 1.40 -9.71
N GLY A 37 -10.96 1.97 -10.45
CA GLY A 37 -10.88 3.40 -10.79
C GLY A 37 -10.39 4.33 -9.68
N PHE A 38 -9.81 3.78 -8.61
CA PHE A 38 -9.03 4.60 -7.68
C PHE A 38 -7.77 5.13 -8.40
N LYS A 39 -7.21 6.23 -7.91
CA LYS A 39 -6.00 6.83 -8.52
C LYS A 39 -4.75 6.61 -7.68
N GLU A 40 -4.93 6.29 -6.40
CA GLU A 40 -3.88 6.30 -5.39
C GLU A 40 -4.05 5.14 -4.40
N LEU A 41 -2.93 4.59 -3.92
CA LEU A 41 -2.87 3.63 -2.81
C LEU A 41 -1.97 4.24 -1.73
N ASN A 42 -2.48 4.37 -0.52
CA ASN A 42 -1.66 4.71 0.63
C ASN A 42 -1.01 3.45 1.18
N TRP A 43 0.31 3.43 1.33
CA TRP A 43 1.00 2.35 2.01
C TRP A 43 1.35 2.75 3.45
N ASN A 44 0.74 2.08 4.42
CA ASN A 44 1.03 2.38 5.82
C ASN A 44 2.42 1.87 6.22
N LEU A 45 3.36 2.81 6.26
CA LEU A 45 4.76 2.62 6.69
C LEU A 45 5.04 3.23 8.07
N GLY A 46 4.02 3.75 8.76
CA GLY A 46 4.19 4.59 9.95
C GLY A 46 3.70 3.99 11.26
N CYS A 47 2.79 3.01 11.24
CA CYS A 47 2.14 2.53 12.47
C CYS A 47 3.15 1.86 13.44
N PRO A 48 3.35 2.39 14.67
CA PRO A 48 4.29 1.84 15.66
C PRO A 48 3.66 0.79 16.57
N TYR A 49 2.39 0.45 16.39
CA TYR A 49 1.69 -0.47 17.27
C TYR A 49 2.41 -1.84 17.32
N PRO A 50 2.75 -2.39 18.51
CA PRO A 50 3.63 -3.55 18.61
C PRO A 50 3.17 -4.76 17.79
N GLN A 51 1.87 -5.03 17.74
CA GLN A 51 1.33 -6.16 16.97
C GLN A 51 1.48 -5.99 15.44
N VAL A 52 1.66 -4.77 14.96
CA VAL A 52 1.93 -4.42 13.56
C VAL A 52 3.43 -4.39 13.31
N ALA A 53 4.16 -3.61 14.11
CA ALA A 53 5.59 -3.41 13.98
C ALA A 53 6.40 -4.72 14.18
N ASN A 54 6.08 -5.52 15.20
CA ASN A 54 6.75 -6.82 15.43
C ASN A 54 6.49 -7.81 14.30
N LYS A 55 5.39 -7.65 13.55
CA LYS A 55 5.09 -8.44 12.34
C LYS A 55 5.78 -7.91 11.08
N LYS A 56 6.64 -6.90 11.20
CA LYS A 56 7.39 -6.26 10.11
C LYS A 56 6.49 -5.48 9.14
N ARG A 57 5.40 -4.89 9.66
CA ARG A 57 4.47 -4.00 8.94
C ARG A 57 4.48 -2.62 9.60
N GLY A 58 3.85 -1.60 9.01
CA GLY A 58 3.86 -0.25 9.57
C GLY A 58 5.29 0.26 9.71
N SER A 59 5.64 0.88 10.83
CA SER A 59 7.01 1.36 11.06
C SER A 59 8.05 0.25 11.19
N GLY A 60 7.65 -0.98 11.53
CA GLY A 60 8.54 -2.13 11.64
C GLY A 60 9.18 -2.52 10.31
N ILE A 61 8.60 -2.11 9.19
CA ILE A 61 9.16 -2.35 7.85
C ILE A 61 10.33 -1.41 7.55
N LEU A 62 10.38 -0.20 8.15
CA LEU A 62 11.46 0.77 7.97
C LEU A 62 12.82 0.23 8.44
N LEU A 63 12.81 -0.66 9.43
CA LEU A 63 13.99 -1.36 9.93
C LEU A 63 14.54 -2.39 8.93
N ILE A 64 13.68 -2.89 8.02
CA ILE A 64 14.02 -3.87 6.97
C ILE A 64 14.28 -3.18 5.62
N LEU A 65 13.65 -2.03 5.38
CA LEU A 65 13.69 -1.30 4.11
C LEU A 65 15.09 -0.85 3.69
N LYS A 66 16.03 -0.65 4.63
CA LYS A 66 17.44 -0.39 4.31
C LYS A 66 18.03 -1.44 3.34
N TRP A 67 17.53 -2.68 3.35
CA TRP A 67 17.91 -3.74 2.40
C TRP A 67 16.93 -3.85 1.21
N TRP A 68 15.65 -3.58 1.45
CA TRP A 68 14.57 -3.76 0.47
C TRP A 68 14.54 -2.67 -0.63
N MET A 69 15.12 -1.50 -0.38
CA MET A 69 15.21 -0.40 -1.36
C MET A 69 15.97 -0.75 -2.65
N LYS A 70 16.88 -1.73 -2.63
CA LYS A 70 17.49 -2.23 -3.88
C LYS A 70 16.52 -3.02 -4.75
N SER A 71 15.45 -3.58 -4.18
CA SER A 71 14.41 -4.29 -4.92
C SER A 71 13.27 -3.37 -5.39
N LEU A 72 13.14 -2.18 -4.79
CA LEU A 72 12.12 -1.17 -5.11
C LEU A 72 12.24 -0.60 -6.54
N GLN A 73 13.41 -0.65 -7.17
CA GLN A 73 13.57 -0.23 -8.58
C GLN A 73 12.71 -1.07 -9.55
N ARG A 74 12.42 -2.35 -9.22
CA ARG A 74 11.46 -3.18 -9.97
C ARG A 74 10.00 -2.81 -9.68
N PHE A 75 9.72 -2.18 -8.55
CA PHE A 75 8.39 -1.71 -8.15
C PHE A 75 7.97 -0.50 -8.98
N TYR A 76 8.84 0.51 -9.11
CA TYR A 76 8.53 1.74 -9.84
C TYR A 76 8.48 1.58 -11.36
N ALA A 77 9.07 0.53 -11.92
CA ALA A 77 9.14 0.34 -13.37
C ALA A 77 7.82 -0.14 -14.02
N VAL A 78 6.82 -0.53 -13.23
CA VAL A 78 5.59 -1.18 -13.74
C VAL A 78 4.31 -0.44 -13.30
N LEU A 79 4.42 0.65 -12.51
CA LEU A 79 3.28 1.24 -11.83
C LEU A 79 2.88 2.60 -12.42
N THR A 80 1.78 2.60 -13.16
CA THR A 80 0.95 3.79 -13.47
C THR A 80 0.18 4.30 -12.23
N PHE A 81 0.20 3.54 -11.13
CA PHE A 81 -0.53 3.83 -9.89
C PHE A 81 0.30 4.63 -8.87
N ARG A 82 -0.26 5.71 -8.32
CA ARG A 82 0.47 6.58 -7.38
C ARG A 82 0.43 6.02 -5.95
N PHE A 83 1.60 5.82 -5.35
CA PHE A 83 1.73 5.47 -3.94
C PHE A 83 1.91 6.72 -3.08
N ARG A 84 1.19 6.77 -1.96
CA ARG A 84 1.34 7.78 -0.90
C ARG A 84 1.81 7.14 0.39
#